data_AF-A0A852G0D3-F1
#
_entry.id   AF-A0A852G0D3-F1
#
_cell.length_a   1.000
_cell.length_b   1.000
_cell.length_c   1.000
_cell.angle_alpha   90.00
_cell.angle_beta   90.00
_cell.angle_gamma   90.00
#
_symmetry.space_group_name_H-M   'P 1'
#
loop_
_entity.id
_entity.type
_entity.pdbx_description
1 polymer ?
#
loop_
_entity_poly.entity_id
_entity_poly.type
_entity_poly.pdbx_seq_one_letter_code
_entity_poly.pdbx_strand_id
1 'polypeptide(L)' 'LGPAPSAVSQGCDWLELDVRRTRDGVVVVSHDRELWRQSGRHLDIAQLDYKV' A
#
# COMPACT_ATOMS: atom_id res chain seq x y z
N LEU A 1 15.77 17.47 -5.68
CA LEU A 1 15.22 16.48 -6.63
C LEU A 1 13.70 16.55 -6.51
N GLY A 2 12.99 16.91 -7.57
CA GLY A 2 11.51 16.95 -7.56
C GLY A 2 10.92 15.53 -7.57
N PRO A 3 9.60 15.39 -7.43
CA PRO A 3 8.95 14.09 -7.57
C PRO A 3 9.19 13.55 -8.98
N ALA A 4 9.49 12.25 -9.08
CA ALA A 4 9.51 11.58 -10.36
C ALA A 4 8.10 11.61 -11.00
N PRO A 5 7.99 11.68 -12.33
CA PRO A 5 6.71 11.57 -13.02
C PRO A 5 6.03 10.24 -12.68
N SER A 6 4.70 10.23 -12.65
CA SER A 6 3.95 8.99 -12.40
C SER A 6 4.08 8.03 -13.60
N ALA A 7 3.96 6.73 -13.37
CA ALA A 7 3.93 5.74 -14.45
C ALA A 7 2.82 6.04 -15.48
N VAL A 8 1.67 6.53 -15.03
CA VAL A 8 0.56 6.95 -15.90
C VAL A 8 0.96 8.10 -16.81
N SER A 9 1.61 9.14 -16.28
CA SER A 9 2.09 10.28 -17.10
C SER A 9 3.17 9.90 -18.11
N GLN A 10 3.81 8.75 -17.91
CA GLN A 10 4.84 8.19 -18.79
C GLN A 10 4.26 7.22 -19.83
N GLY A 11 2.94 7.00 -19.85
CA GLY A 11 2.27 6.15 -20.84
C GLY A 11 2.31 4.66 -20.54
N CYS A 12 2.49 4.24 -19.29
CA CYS A 12 2.41 2.82 -18.93
C CYS A 12 0.98 2.29 -19.12
N ASP A 13 0.84 1.21 -19.91
CA ASP A 13 -0.44 0.56 -20.18
C ASP A 13 -0.96 -0.27 -18.98
N TRP A 14 -0.04 -0.81 -18.18
CA TRP A 14 -0.35 -1.67 -17.04
C TRP A 14 0.35 -1.19 -15.78
N LEU A 15 -0.35 -1.34 -14.65
CA LEU A 15 0.18 -1.12 -13.32
C LEU A 15 -0.02 -2.40 -12.50
N GLU A 16 1.06 -2.85 -11.88
CA GLU A 16 1.04 -3.93 -10.90
C GLU A 16 1.01 -3.31 -9.50
N LEU A 17 0.24 -3.94 -8.60
CA LEU A 17 0.07 -3.49 -7.23
C LEU A 17 0.00 -4.70 -6.29
N ASP A 18 0.86 -4.70 -5.28
CA ASP A 18 0.73 -5.62 -4.16
C ASP A 18 -0.42 -5.25 -3.25
N VAL A 19 -1.16 -6.25 -2.79
CA VAL A 19 -2.26 -6.08 -1.86
C VAL A 19 -2.14 -6.94 -0.61
N ARG A 20 -2.69 -6.43 0.48
CA ARG A 20 -2.90 -7.13 1.75
C ARG A 20 -4.35 -7.00 2.18
N ARG A 21 -4.76 -7.83 3.13
CA ARG A 21 -6.12 -7.85 3.68
C ARG A 21 -6.08 -7.50 5.17
N THR A 22 -6.91 -6.57 5.58
CA THR A 22 -7.10 -6.18 6.98
C THR A 22 -7.94 -7.22 7.74
N ARG A 23 -8.04 -7.09 9.07
CA ARG A 23 -8.81 -8.01 9.91
C ARG A 23 -10.30 -7.98 9.58
N ASP A 24 -10.86 -6.80 9.34
CA ASP A 24 -12.24 -6.59 8.86
C ASP A 24 -12.44 -6.92 7.37
N GLY A 25 -11.40 -7.43 6.71
CA GLY A 25 -11.46 -7.99 5.38
C GLY A 25 -11.38 -7.01 4.22
N VAL A 26 -11.01 -5.76 4.49
CA VAL A 26 -10.74 -4.76 3.46
C VAL A 26 -9.41 -5.05 2.77
N VAL A 27 -9.40 -5.01 1.44
CA VAL A 27 -8.19 -5.13 0.64
C VAL A 27 -7.54 -3.76 0.52
N VAL A 28 -6.26 -3.67 0.87
CA VAL A 28 -5.46 -2.44 0.83
C VAL A 28 -4.21 -2.63 -0.01
N VAL A 29 -3.73 -1.56 -0.64
CA VAL A 29 -2.47 -1.58 -1.40
C VAL A 29 -1.30 -1.47 -0.42
N SER A 30 -0.51 -2.52 -0.33
CA SER A 30 0.75 -2.53 0.43
C SER A 30 1.55 -3.77 0.07
N HIS A 31 2.86 -3.60 -0.16
CA HIS A 31 3.77 -4.71 -0.38
C HIS A 31 4.10 -5.44 0.94
N ASP A 32 4.56 -4.68 1.93
CA ASP A 32 5.01 -5.24 3.20
C ASP A 32 3.81 -5.72 4.04
N ARG A 33 4.08 -6.63 4.99
CA ARG A 33 3.07 -7.06 5.98
C ARG A 33 2.81 -5.99 7.04
N GLU A 34 3.83 -5.19 7.37
CA GLU A 34 3.79 -4.16 8.41
C GLU A 34 4.02 -2.76 7.83
N LEU A 35 3.59 -1.73 8.56
CA LEU A 35 3.64 -0.33 8.11
C LEU A 35 4.99 0.37 8.35
N TRP A 36 6.01 -0.31 8.87
CA TRP A 36 7.25 0.33 9.33
C TRP A 36 7.97 1.12 8.24
N ARG A 37 8.26 0.49 7.09
CA ARG A 37 9.01 1.14 5.99
C ARG A 37 8.27 2.32 5.36
N GLN A 38 6.94 2.34 5.48
CA GLN A 38 6.06 3.30 4.81
C GLN A 38 5.65 4.45 5.74
N SER A 39 5.51 4.19 7.05
CA SER A 39 4.97 5.16 8.01
C SER A 39 5.74 5.24 9.33
N GLY A 40 6.79 4.46 9.54
CA GLY A 40 7.51 4.38 10.82
C GLY A 40 6.70 3.74 11.96
N ARG A 41 5.66 2.95 11.65
CA ARG A 41 4.83 2.27 12.66
C ARG A 41 4.95 0.76 12.54
N HIS A 42 5.30 0.09 13.63
CA HIS A 42 5.33 -1.37 13.72
C HIS A 42 3.92 -1.92 13.98
N LEU A 43 3.10 -1.93 12.93
CA LEU A 43 1.74 -2.47 12.96
C LEU A 43 1.54 -3.44 11.80
N ASP A 44 1.06 -4.64 12.11
CA ASP A 44 0.69 -5.64 11.11
C ASP A 44 -0.68 -5.32 10.50
N ILE A 45 -0.75 -5.21 9.18
CA ILE A 45 -1.97 -4.87 8.45
C ILE A 45 -3.09 -5.88 8.72
N ALA A 46 -2.77 -7.16 8.87
CA ALA A 46 -3.76 -8.21 9.12
C ALA A 46 -4.40 -8.14 10.52
N GLN A 47 -3.88 -7.27 11.39
CA GLN A 47 -4.37 -7.06 12.76
C GLN A 47 -5.12 -5.74 12.95
N LEU A 48 -5.26 -4.93 11.90
CA LEU A 48 -5.97 -3.66 11.91
C LEU A 48 -7.35 -3.81 11.29
N ASP A 49 -8.30 -2.98 11.75
CA ASP A 49 -9.57 -2.76 11.03
C ASP A 49 -9.41 -1.47 10.21
N TYR A 50 -9.88 -1.47 8.96
CA TYR A 50 -9.82 -0.30 8.10
C TYR A 50 -10.99 0.66 8.38
N LYS A 51 -12.17 0.09 8.64
CA LYS A 51 -13.36 0.86 9.05
C LYS A 51 -13.48 0.80 10.56
N VAL A 52 -13.67 1.97 11.16
CA VAL A 52 -14.03 2.13 12.58
C VAL A 52 -15.54 2.04 12.72
#